data_AF-A0A939SWH6-F1
#
_entry.id   AF-A0A939SWH6-F1
#
_cell.length_a   1.000
_cell.length_b   1.000
_cell.length_c   1.000
_cell.angle_alpha   90.00
_cell.angle_beta   90.00
_cell.angle_gamma   90.00
#
_symmetry.space_group_name_H-M   'P 1'
#
loop_
_entity.id
_entity.type
_entity.pdbx_description
1 polymer ?
#
loop_
_entity_poly.entity_id
_entity_poly.type
_entity_poly.pdbx_seq_one_letter_code
_entity_poly.pdbx_strand_id
1 'polypeptide(L)'
;MPSLFDPIELGAIKAPNRILMAPMTRARGTRSHIPTPIMVDYYAQRASAGLIISEAIGINQLGLGWPFATGLWLPEQIAGWRKVTDAVHENGGRIIAQLWQMGRVVHPSFLDGDKAVSASATTAPSLAHTYDGKQPYEEARALSIDEIAKIVQHFRDGAKNAMEAGFDGVQLHAANGYLIDQFLRDSSNLRDDKYGGSVENRLRFLVETTQAVADTIGADRTGVRLSPNGETQGVTDSDPLPVFTAAAEALSSIGIAHLELREPPINGTFGVGDMDPLARELRGAFKGPLILNSDFDMARAQADLDAGIGDAVAFGRPFIANPDLPYRLAEGIPLAEDDRDTWFTQGPKGYIDYPAADKAVAKSA
;
A
#
# COMPACT_ATOMS: atom_id res chain seq x y z
N MET A 1 2.20 -27.98 -3.24
CA MET A 1 2.42 -26.54 -2.97
C MET A 1 1.32 -25.77 -3.66
N PRO A 2 0.85 -24.64 -3.10
CA PRO A 2 -0.21 -23.85 -3.72
C PRO A 2 0.26 -23.22 -5.04
N SER A 3 -0.57 -23.28 -6.07
CA SER A 3 -0.38 -22.54 -7.30
C SER A 3 -0.81 -21.09 -7.15
N LEU A 4 -0.24 -20.16 -7.92
CA LEU A 4 -0.73 -18.79 -8.06
C LEU A 4 -2.23 -18.70 -8.39
N PHE A 5 -2.81 -19.74 -9.01
CA PHE A 5 -4.21 -19.79 -9.41
C PHE A 5 -5.13 -20.43 -8.36
N ASP A 6 -4.57 -21.00 -7.29
CA ASP A 6 -5.35 -21.57 -6.21
C ASP A 6 -5.95 -20.48 -5.32
N PRO A 7 -7.16 -20.68 -4.77
CA PRO A 7 -7.75 -19.74 -3.83
C PRO A 7 -6.93 -19.63 -2.52
N ILE A 8 -7.13 -18.52 -1.82
CA ILE A 8 -6.52 -18.24 -0.51
C ILE A 8 -7.49 -17.46 0.39
N GLU A 9 -7.47 -17.73 1.68
CA GLU A 9 -8.14 -16.91 2.69
C GLU A 9 -7.14 -15.90 3.29
N LEU A 10 -7.47 -14.61 3.16
CA LEU A 10 -6.75 -13.48 3.75
C LEU A 10 -7.62 -12.91 4.87
N GLY A 11 -7.57 -13.56 6.04
CA GLY A 11 -8.53 -13.30 7.12
C GLY A 11 -9.96 -13.63 6.66
N ALA A 12 -10.86 -12.63 6.72
CA ALA A 12 -12.24 -12.77 6.27
C ALA A 12 -12.42 -12.77 4.74
N ILE A 13 -11.36 -12.47 3.98
CA ILE A 13 -11.42 -12.26 2.54
C ILE A 13 -11.05 -13.56 1.81
N LYS A 14 -12.01 -14.12 1.05
CA LYS A 14 -11.79 -15.32 0.22
C LYS A 14 -11.37 -14.92 -1.18
N ALA A 15 -10.07 -14.89 -1.45
CA ALA A 15 -9.51 -14.55 -2.76
C ALA A 15 -9.53 -15.78 -3.69
N PRO A 16 -9.96 -15.63 -4.96
CA PRO A 16 -10.07 -16.74 -5.92
C PRO A 16 -8.72 -17.21 -6.47
N ASN A 17 -7.67 -16.41 -6.31
CA ASN A 17 -6.30 -16.71 -6.72
C ASN A 17 -5.31 -15.93 -5.83
N ARG A 18 -4.02 -16.18 -5.98
CA ARG A 18 -2.91 -15.58 -5.23
C ARG A 18 -2.19 -14.47 -6.00
N ILE A 19 -2.82 -13.95 -7.06
CA ILE A 19 -2.31 -12.88 -7.92
C ILE A 19 -3.04 -11.59 -7.53
N LEU A 20 -2.43 -10.81 -6.65
CA LEU A 20 -3.05 -9.63 -6.07
C LEU A 20 -2.63 -8.37 -6.83
N MET A 21 -3.50 -7.37 -6.86
CA MET A 21 -3.16 -6.05 -7.39
C MET A 21 -2.56 -5.20 -6.27
N ALA A 22 -1.29 -4.84 -6.44
CA ALA A 22 -0.57 -4.01 -5.49
C ALA A 22 -1.14 -2.59 -5.44
N PRO A 23 -0.97 -1.87 -4.31
CA PRO A 23 -1.42 -0.49 -4.18
C PRO A 23 -0.62 0.45 -5.09
N MET A 24 -1.32 1.23 -5.91
CA MET A 24 -0.71 2.10 -6.91
C MET A 24 -1.41 3.47 -6.94
N THR A 25 -0.74 4.51 -6.45
CA THR A 25 -1.23 5.89 -6.60
C THR A 25 -1.30 6.27 -8.07
N ARG A 26 -2.50 6.63 -8.57
CA ARG A 26 -2.69 6.99 -9.99
C ARG A 26 -3.04 8.45 -10.20
N ALA A 27 -3.34 9.21 -9.15
CA ALA A 27 -3.70 10.63 -9.24
C ALA A 27 -4.91 10.88 -10.15
N ARG A 28 -5.98 10.08 -10.08
CA ARG A 28 -7.21 10.26 -10.89
C ARG A 28 -8.41 10.77 -10.08
N GLY A 29 -8.20 11.17 -8.84
CA GLY A 29 -9.18 11.89 -8.02
C GLY A 29 -9.36 13.34 -8.45
N THR A 30 -10.35 14.02 -7.87
CA THR A 30 -10.49 15.47 -8.03
C THR A 30 -9.44 16.23 -7.22
N ARG A 31 -9.34 17.55 -7.42
CA ARG A 31 -8.52 18.43 -6.57
C ARG A 31 -8.97 18.42 -5.10
N SER A 32 -10.25 18.14 -4.84
CA SER A 32 -10.81 17.96 -3.50
C SER A 32 -10.70 16.51 -2.99
N HIS A 33 -9.86 15.69 -3.64
CA HIS A 33 -9.54 14.33 -3.24
C HIS A 33 -10.74 13.37 -3.28
N ILE A 34 -11.72 13.63 -4.15
CA ILE A 34 -12.91 12.78 -4.34
C ILE A 34 -12.66 11.80 -5.49
N PRO A 35 -13.01 10.50 -5.36
CA PRO A 35 -12.94 9.56 -6.48
C PRO A 35 -13.78 10.01 -7.68
N THR A 36 -13.29 9.73 -8.90
CA THR A 36 -13.95 10.12 -10.15
C THR A 36 -14.57 8.91 -10.87
N PRO A 37 -15.52 9.12 -11.81
CA PRO A 37 -16.12 8.02 -12.56
C PRO A 37 -15.12 7.09 -13.26
N ILE A 38 -14.01 7.63 -13.80
CA ILE A 38 -12.99 6.80 -14.47
C ILE A 38 -12.28 5.82 -13.51
N MET A 39 -12.29 6.09 -12.21
CA MET A 39 -11.74 5.16 -11.21
C MET A 39 -12.64 3.93 -11.05
N VAL A 40 -13.96 4.08 -11.23
CA VAL A 40 -14.92 2.97 -11.21
C VAL A 40 -14.56 1.97 -12.31
N ASP A 41 -14.39 2.46 -13.54
CA ASP A 41 -13.99 1.65 -14.69
C ASP A 41 -12.64 0.96 -14.46
N TYR A 42 -11.66 1.69 -13.92
CA TYR A 42 -10.31 1.18 -13.68
C TYR A 42 -10.26 -0.03 -12.75
N TYR A 43 -10.96 0.06 -11.62
CA TYR A 43 -10.98 -1.03 -10.65
C TYR A 43 -11.89 -2.17 -11.11
N ALA A 44 -13.02 -1.88 -11.76
CA ALA A 44 -13.89 -2.90 -12.35
C ALA A 44 -13.14 -3.77 -13.38
N GLN A 45 -12.34 -3.15 -14.26
CA GLN A 45 -11.48 -3.84 -15.23
C GLN A 45 -10.52 -4.86 -14.58
N ARG A 46 -10.12 -4.62 -13.32
CA ARG A 46 -9.11 -5.39 -12.58
C ARG A 46 -9.69 -6.33 -11.53
N ALA A 47 -11.02 -6.47 -11.48
CA ALA A 47 -11.72 -7.29 -10.49
C ALA A 47 -11.36 -8.78 -10.52
N SER A 48 -10.67 -9.25 -11.58
CA SER A 48 -10.14 -10.62 -11.66
C SER A 48 -8.94 -10.89 -10.72
N ALA A 49 -8.29 -9.84 -10.22
CA ALA A 49 -7.25 -9.98 -9.19
C ALA A 49 -7.79 -10.73 -7.97
N GLY A 50 -6.96 -11.56 -7.34
CA GLY A 50 -7.35 -12.30 -6.14
C GLY A 50 -7.85 -11.35 -5.04
N LEU A 51 -7.14 -10.24 -4.88
CA LEU A 51 -7.51 -9.09 -4.08
C LEU A 51 -6.95 -7.83 -4.76
N ILE A 52 -7.74 -6.76 -4.78
CA ILE A 52 -7.27 -5.42 -5.10
C ILE A 52 -6.90 -4.70 -3.81
N ILE A 53 -5.67 -4.22 -3.73
CA ILE A 53 -5.27 -3.23 -2.74
C ILE A 53 -5.35 -1.89 -3.45
N SER A 54 -6.19 -0.98 -2.96
CA SER A 54 -6.44 0.30 -3.63
C SER A 54 -5.16 1.13 -3.78
N GLU A 55 -5.23 2.19 -4.60
CA GLU A 55 -4.32 3.32 -4.43
C GLU A 55 -4.27 3.78 -2.96
N ALA A 56 -3.16 4.39 -2.55
CA ALA A 56 -3.04 4.92 -1.20
C ALA A 56 -4.06 6.06 -0.99
N ILE A 57 -4.87 5.95 0.06
CA ILE A 57 -5.99 6.85 0.36
C ILE A 57 -5.69 7.65 1.62
N GLY A 58 -5.71 8.98 1.52
CA GLY A 58 -5.51 9.84 2.67
C GLY A 58 -6.61 9.69 3.72
N ILE A 59 -6.24 9.55 4.99
CA ILE A 59 -7.20 9.48 6.11
C ILE A 59 -7.56 10.86 6.70
N ASN A 60 -6.83 11.90 6.32
CA ASN A 60 -7.08 13.30 6.64
C ASN A 60 -6.25 14.21 5.71
N GLN A 61 -6.51 15.51 5.73
CA GLN A 61 -5.75 16.50 4.96
C GLN A 61 -4.28 16.56 5.40
N LEU A 62 -4.00 16.46 6.70
CA LEU A 62 -2.65 16.51 7.27
C LEU A 62 -1.71 15.45 6.67
N GLY A 63 -2.25 14.30 6.27
CA GLY A 63 -1.52 13.16 5.76
C GLY A 63 -1.58 12.99 4.25
N LEU A 64 -2.19 13.90 3.49
CA LEU A 64 -2.34 13.79 2.04
C LEU A 64 -1.71 14.98 1.31
N GLY A 65 -0.53 14.75 0.73
CA GLY A 65 0.25 15.72 -0.03
C GLY A 65 0.44 15.36 -1.50
N TRP A 66 -0.35 14.44 -2.05
CA TRP A 66 -0.24 14.03 -3.46
C TRP A 66 -1.35 14.66 -4.31
N PRO A 67 -1.03 15.46 -5.34
CA PRO A 67 -2.03 16.08 -6.20
C PRO A 67 -2.97 15.02 -6.80
N PHE A 68 -4.28 15.23 -6.65
CA PHE A 68 -5.30 14.36 -7.23
C PHE A 68 -5.29 12.89 -6.71
N ALA A 69 -4.54 12.57 -5.66
CA ALA A 69 -4.82 11.36 -4.88
C ALA A 69 -6.15 11.53 -4.13
N THR A 70 -6.78 10.44 -3.73
CA THR A 70 -8.09 10.46 -3.08
C THR A 70 -8.00 10.40 -1.55
N GLY A 71 -9.08 10.80 -0.90
CA GLY A 71 -9.24 10.81 0.55
C GLY A 71 -10.37 9.89 1.03
N LEU A 72 -10.50 9.79 2.35
CA LEU A 72 -11.55 9.01 3.03
C LEU A 72 -11.99 9.61 4.37
N TRP A 73 -12.05 10.95 4.45
CA TRP A 73 -12.47 11.68 5.66
C TRP A 73 -13.72 12.53 5.47
N LEU A 74 -14.17 12.73 4.23
CA LEU A 74 -15.39 13.47 3.91
C LEU A 74 -16.50 12.56 3.37
N PRO A 75 -17.79 12.87 3.62
CA PRO A 75 -18.91 12.10 3.10
C PRO A 75 -18.89 11.91 1.59
N GLU A 76 -18.49 12.92 0.82
CA GLU A 76 -18.42 12.87 -0.64
C GLU A 76 -17.33 11.92 -1.13
N GLN A 77 -16.24 11.80 -0.37
CA GLN A 77 -15.15 10.87 -0.66
C GLN A 77 -15.60 9.43 -0.41
N ILE A 78 -16.28 9.18 0.72
CA ILE A 78 -16.88 7.88 1.07
C ILE A 78 -17.88 7.45 -0.01
N ALA A 79 -18.79 8.36 -0.41
CA ALA A 79 -19.76 8.09 -1.47
C ALA A 79 -19.11 7.85 -2.84
N GLY A 80 -18.02 8.54 -3.15
CA GLY A 80 -17.23 8.29 -4.35
C GLY A 80 -16.59 6.90 -4.35
N TRP A 81 -15.98 6.52 -3.23
CA TRP A 81 -15.37 5.20 -3.06
C TRP A 81 -16.41 4.08 -3.05
N ARG A 82 -17.60 4.32 -2.52
CA ARG A 82 -18.71 3.35 -2.58
C ARG A 82 -19.06 2.93 -4.00
N LYS A 83 -19.05 3.87 -4.95
CA LYS A 83 -19.28 3.53 -6.37
C LYS A 83 -18.19 2.63 -6.93
N VAL A 84 -16.95 2.82 -6.50
CA VAL A 84 -15.81 2.01 -6.92
C VAL A 84 -15.91 0.59 -6.35
N THR A 85 -16.17 0.46 -5.05
CA THR A 85 -16.30 -0.85 -4.38
C THR A 85 -17.49 -1.62 -4.91
N ASP A 86 -18.65 -0.98 -5.09
CA ASP A 86 -19.84 -1.59 -5.69
C ASP A 86 -19.51 -2.17 -7.08
N ALA A 87 -18.82 -1.42 -7.95
CA ALA A 87 -18.44 -1.91 -9.27
C ALA A 87 -17.42 -3.07 -9.24
N VAL A 88 -16.49 -3.06 -8.29
CA VAL A 88 -15.57 -4.21 -8.09
C VAL A 88 -16.36 -5.45 -7.69
N HIS A 89 -17.29 -5.31 -6.73
CA HIS A 89 -18.12 -6.42 -6.23
C HIS A 89 -19.09 -6.94 -7.28
N GLU A 90 -19.70 -6.08 -8.08
CA GLU A 90 -20.54 -6.45 -9.24
C GLU A 90 -19.77 -7.28 -10.27
N ASN A 91 -18.45 -7.04 -10.40
CA ASN A 91 -17.56 -7.84 -11.24
C ASN A 91 -16.90 -9.03 -10.49
N GLY A 92 -17.40 -9.36 -9.30
CA GLY A 92 -16.94 -10.50 -8.50
C GLY A 92 -15.57 -10.31 -7.84
N GLY A 93 -15.03 -9.10 -7.84
CA GLY A 93 -13.75 -8.77 -7.23
C GLY A 93 -13.84 -8.55 -5.71
N ARG A 94 -12.68 -8.35 -5.10
CA ARG A 94 -12.52 -7.96 -3.69
C ARG A 94 -11.56 -6.79 -3.63
N ILE A 95 -11.81 -5.83 -2.75
CA ILE A 95 -10.98 -4.63 -2.64
C ILE A 95 -10.83 -4.18 -1.18
N ILE A 96 -9.60 -3.87 -0.78
CA ILE A 96 -9.29 -3.22 0.50
C ILE A 96 -8.74 -1.81 0.29
N ALA A 97 -9.02 -0.94 1.25
CA ALA A 97 -8.51 0.43 1.27
C ALA A 97 -7.10 0.49 1.85
N GLN A 98 -6.11 0.98 1.11
CA GLN A 98 -4.81 1.29 1.69
C GLN A 98 -4.86 2.65 2.40
N LEU A 99 -4.84 2.65 3.73
CA LEU A 99 -4.91 3.87 4.55
C LEU A 99 -3.55 4.54 4.65
N TRP A 100 -3.52 5.84 4.37
CA TRP A 100 -2.28 6.57 4.12
C TRP A 100 -2.15 7.83 4.98
N GLN A 101 -0.99 7.96 5.62
CA GLN A 101 -0.51 9.18 6.26
C GLN A 101 0.93 9.40 5.79
N MET A 102 1.13 10.42 4.94
CA MET A 102 2.40 10.64 4.25
C MET A 102 3.53 11.15 5.15
N GLY A 103 3.23 11.78 6.28
CA GLY A 103 4.23 12.35 7.17
C GLY A 103 5.05 13.46 6.50
N ARG A 104 6.39 13.41 6.63
CA ARG A 104 7.29 14.49 6.16
C ARG A 104 7.33 14.73 4.66
N VAL A 105 6.65 13.91 3.86
CA VAL A 105 6.56 14.09 2.39
C VAL A 105 5.26 14.77 1.96
N VAL A 106 4.56 15.43 2.89
CA VAL A 106 3.51 16.42 2.56
C VAL A 106 4.18 17.79 2.39
N HIS A 107 3.84 18.51 1.32
CA HIS A 107 4.31 19.89 1.14
C HIS A 107 3.36 20.88 1.84
N PRO A 108 3.86 21.96 2.47
CA PRO A 108 3.02 22.94 3.18
C PRO A 108 1.90 23.59 2.35
N SER A 109 2.02 23.60 1.02
CA SER A 109 0.94 24.06 0.12
C SER A 109 -0.34 23.23 0.20
N PHE A 110 -0.31 22.03 0.80
CA PHE A 110 -1.50 21.23 1.10
C PHE A 110 -2.08 21.51 2.49
N LEU A 111 -1.40 22.33 3.30
CA LEU A 111 -1.65 22.54 4.72
C LEU A 111 -1.80 24.04 5.05
N ASP A 112 -2.23 24.85 4.09
CA ASP A 112 -2.38 26.31 4.24
C ASP A 112 -1.10 27.01 4.75
N GLY A 113 0.07 26.46 4.40
CA GLY A 113 1.39 26.95 4.82
C GLY A 113 1.92 26.34 6.12
N ASP A 114 1.14 25.51 6.82
CA ASP A 114 1.62 24.80 8.01
C ASP A 114 2.63 23.70 7.66
N LYS A 115 3.54 23.43 8.60
CA LYS A 115 4.53 22.37 8.46
C LYS A 115 3.87 20.98 8.43
N ALA A 116 4.38 20.13 7.55
CA ALA A 116 4.12 18.69 7.62
C ALA A 116 4.62 18.09 8.94
N VAL A 117 4.20 16.86 9.23
CA VAL A 117 4.48 16.17 10.50
C VAL A 117 5.30 14.91 10.30
N SER A 118 6.08 14.53 11.32
CA SER A 118 6.91 13.31 11.30
C SER A 118 7.19 12.81 12.71
N ALA A 119 7.94 11.70 12.82
CA ALA A 119 8.53 11.25 14.07
C ALA A 119 9.47 12.32 14.65
N SER A 120 10.31 12.93 13.81
CA SER A 120 11.28 13.96 14.19
C SER A 120 11.38 15.08 13.15
N ALA A 121 11.93 16.22 13.56
CA ALA A 121 12.15 17.35 12.65
C ALA A 121 13.23 16.99 11.62
N THR A 122 12.79 16.62 10.42
CA THR A 122 13.63 16.17 9.31
C THR A 122 13.00 16.59 7.99
N THR A 123 13.83 16.72 6.95
CA THR A 123 13.40 17.07 5.59
C THR A 123 13.59 15.87 4.68
N ALA A 124 12.57 15.49 3.93
CA ALA A 124 12.72 14.46 2.90
C ALA A 124 13.63 14.94 1.76
N PRO A 125 14.39 14.04 1.10
CA PRO A 125 15.16 14.40 -0.07
C PRO A 125 14.24 14.61 -1.29
N SER A 126 14.79 15.16 -2.38
CA SER A 126 14.09 15.37 -3.66
C SER A 126 12.97 16.42 -3.59
N LEU A 127 12.07 16.40 -4.57
CA LEU A 127 11.00 17.37 -4.76
C LEU A 127 9.61 16.73 -4.55
N ALA A 128 8.75 17.41 -3.81
CA ALA A 128 7.33 17.13 -3.67
C ALA A 128 6.58 17.39 -4.98
N HIS A 129 5.58 16.57 -5.27
CA HIS A 129 4.57 16.91 -6.28
C HIS A 129 3.55 17.87 -5.66
N THR A 130 3.34 19.04 -6.27
CA THR A 130 2.31 20.00 -5.83
C THR A 130 1.40 20.38 -6.99
N TYR A 131 0.31 21.12 -6.72
CA TYR A 131 -0.55 21.66 -7.77
C TYR A 131 0.16 22.68 -8.67
N ASP A 132 1.26 23.28 -8.21
CA ASP A 132 2.07 24.28 -8.93
C ASP A 132 3.41 23.68 -9.41
N GLY A 133 3.44 22.37 -9.65
CA GLY A 133 4.62 21.65 -10.10
C GLY A 133 5.48 21.07 -8.97
N LYS A 134 6.70 20.65 -9.31
CA LYS A 134 7.61 20.07 -8.33
C LYS A 134 8.25 21.16 -7.46
N GLN A 135 8.17 21.02 -6.14
CA GLN A 135 8.72 21.97 -5.17
C GLN A 135 9.60 21.23 -4.14
N PRO A 136 10.61 21.87 -3.53
CA PRO A 136 11.40 21.25 -2.47
C PRO A 136 10.52 20.80 -1.30
N TYR A 137 10.81 19.66 -0.69
CA TYR A 137 10.22 19.35 0.60
C TYR A 137 10.70 20.36 1.66
N GLU A 138 9.83 20.66 2.61
CA GLU A 138 10.17 21.49 3.78
C GLU A 138 10.38 20.62 5.02
N GLU A 139 11.09 21.17 6.01
CA GLU A 139 11.33 20.47 7.28
C GLU A 139 10.01 20.24 8.02
N ALA A 140 9.67 18.97 8.23
CA ALA A 140 8.53 18.60 9.03
C ALA A 140 8.75 18.93 10.50
N ARG A 141 7.68 19.14 11.26
CA ARG A 141 7.73 19.21 12.73
C ARG A 141 7.60 17.83 13.34
N ALA A 142 8.26 17.60 14.47
CA ALA A 142 8.04 16.40 15.28
C ALA A 142 6.62 16.42 15.88
N LEU A 143 5.90 15.30 15.81
CA LEU A 143 4.63 15.14 16.52
C LEU A 143 4.86 15.14 18.03
N SER A 144 4.01 15.83 18.78
CA SER A 144 3.89 15.60 20.22
C SER A 144 3.20 14.26 20.51
N ILE A 145 3.34 13.72 21.73
CA ILE A 145 2.69 12.45 22.13
C ILE A 145 1.16 12.54 21.97
N ASP A 146 0.55 13.67 22.31
CA ASP A 146 -0.90 13.87 22.18
C ASP A 146 -1.35 13.91 20.72
N GLU A 147 -0.51 14.43 19.82
CA GLU A 147 -0.81 14.40 18.39
C GLU A 147 -0.66 13.01 17.79
N ILE A 148 0.27 12.18 18.28
CA ILE A 148 0.38 10.78 17.87
C ILE A 148 -0.95 10.06 18.15
N ALA A 149 -1.53 10.26 19.34
CA ALA A 149 -2.84 9.69 19.68
C ALA A 149 -3.97 10.17 18.73
N LYS A 150 -3.93 11.44 18.30
CA LYS A 150 -4.88 11.96 17.29
C LYS A 150 -4.68 11.30 15.92
N ILE A 151 -3.45 11.05 15.50
CA ILE A 151 -3.18 10.31 14.25
C ILE A 151 -3.71 8.88 14.34
N VAL A 152 -3.52 8.18 15.46
CA VAL A 152 -4.12 6.85 15.70
C VAL A 152 -5.64 6.93 15.54
N GLN A 153 -6.29 7.96 16.11
CA GLN A 153 -7.73 8.16 15.93
C GLN A 153 -8.12 8.38 14.45
N HIS A 154 -7.34 9.15 13.69
CA HIS A 154 -7.59 9.32 12.26
C HIS A 154 -7.50 7.99 11.48
N PHE A 155 -6.61 7.07 11.85
CA PHE A 155 -6.56 5.74 11.23
C PHE A 155 -7.83 4.93 11.57
N ARG A 156 -8.34 5.01 12.81
CA ARG A 156 -9.60 4.38 13.19
C ARG A 156 -10.78 4.93 12.39
N ASP A 157 -10.86 6.25 12.26
CA ASP A 157 -11.92 6.92 11.53
C ASP A 157 -11.84 6.58 10.04
N GLY A 158 -10.64 6.61 9.45
CA GLY A 158 -10.40 6.16 8.07
C GLY A 158 -10.80 4.70 7.85
N ALA A 159 -10.48 3.81 8.79
CA ALA A 159 -10.88 2.40 8.70
C ALA A 159 -12.41 2.23 8.76
N LYS A 160 -13.08 2.93 9.68
CA LYS A 160 -14.55 2.95 9.75
C LYS A 160 -15.17 3.45 8.45
N ASN A 161 -14.64 4.55 7.91
CA ASN A 161 -15.11 5.15 6.66
C ASN A 161 -14.86 4.22 5.46
N ALA A 162 -13.79 3.41 5.47
CA ALA A 162 -13.57 2.37 4.47
C ALA A 162 -14.68 1.30 4.51
N MET A 163 -15.05 0.84 5.70
CA MET A 163 -16.15 -0.11 5.82
C MET A 163 -17.49 0.50 5.34
N GLU A 164 -17.75 1.77 5.63
CA GLU A 164 -18.94 2.49 5.14
C GLU A 164 -18.94 2.63 3.61
N ALA A 165 -17.77 2.90 3.03
CA ALA A 165 -17.56 2.90 1.59
C ALA A 165 -17.60 1.50 0.96
N GLY A 166 -17.86 0.43 1.71
CA GLY A 166 -18.04 -0.92 1.18
C GLY A 166 -16.74 -1.65 0.85
N PHE A 167 -15.59 -1.22 1.37
CA PHE A 167 -14.37 -2.03 1.24
C PHE A 167 -14.47 -3.33 2.05
N ASP A 168 -13.78 -4.37 1.58
CA ASP A 168 -13.73 -5.68 2.26
C ASP A 168 -12.86 -5.65 3.53
N GLY A 169 -12.04 -4.61 3.69
CA GLY A 169 -11.10 -4.41 4.77
C GLY A 169 -10.14 -3.27 4.46
N VAL A 170 -9.06 -3.16 5.22
CA VAL A 170 -8.05 -2.11 5.04
C VAL A 170 -6.63 -2.66 5.11
N GLN A 171 -5.69 -1.94 4.50
CA GLN A 171 -4.26 -2.14 4.69
C GLN A 171 -3.65 -0.85 5.24
N LEU A 172 -2.96 -0.91 6.38
CA LEU A 172 -2.19 0.24 6.87
C LEU A 172 -0.92 0.38 6.04
N HIS A 173 -0.71 1.58 5.48
CA HIS A 173 0.53 1.86 4.76
C HIS A 173 1.66 2.21 5.75
N ALA A 174 2.46 1.20 6.12
CA ALA A 174 3.60 1.32 7.03
C ALA A 174 4.96 1.11 6.32
N ALA A 175 5.08 1.65 5.12
CA ALA A 175 6.18 1.38 4.20
C ALA A 175 6.57 2.65 3.43
N ASN A 176 7.60 2.52 2.59
CA ASN A 176 8.01 3.48 1.57
C ASN A 176 8.34 4.88 2.10
N GLY A 177 8.79 4.97 3.35
CA GLY A 177 9.18 6.23 3.97
C GLY A 177 8.03 7.16 4.35
N TYR A 178 6.79 6.67 4.44
CA TYR A 178 5.64 7.43 4.98
C TYR A 178 5.57 7.37 6.51
N LEU A 179 4.57 8.00 7.14
CA LEU A 179 4.63 8.34 8.57
C LEU A 179 4.94 7.15 9.49
N ILE A 180 4.29 5.99 9.33
CA ILE A 180 4.58 4.85 10.20
C ILE A 180 6.02 4.33 9.96
N ASP A 181 6.49 4.26 8.71
CA ASP A 181 7.88 3.88 8.39
C ASP A 181 8.88 4.92 8.93
N GLN A 182 8.50 6.20 8.96
CA GLN A 182 9.29 7.28 9.56
C GLN A 182 9.47 7.09 11.08
N PHE A 183 8.52 6.47 11.77
CA PHE A 183 8.67 6.05 13.17
C PHE A 183 9.44 4.73 13.31
N LEU A 184 9.25 3.79 12.39
CA LEU A 184 9.92 2.50 12.48
C LEU A 184 11.43 2.62 12.38
N ARG A 185 11.95 3.47 11.48
CA ARG A 185 13.38 3.49 11.16
C ARG A 185 14.19 4.60 11.81
N ASP A 186 15.45 4.30 12.12
CA ASP A 186 16.33 5.18 12.88
C ASP A 186 16.88 6.38 12.08
N SER A 187 16.83 6.37 10.74
CA SER A 187 17.24 7.53 9.93
C SER A 187 16.27 8.71 10.02
N SER A 188 15.03 8.48 10.47
CA SER A 188 13.97 9.48 10.56
C SER A 188 13.35 9.61 11.95
N ASN A 189 13.47 8.58 12.80
CA ASN A 189 13.03 8.61 14.19
C ASN A 189 14.20 8.89 15.13
N LEU A 190 14.36 10.17 15.47
CA LEU A 190 15.37 10.70 16.38
C LEU A 190 14.78 11.06 17.75
N ARG A 191 13.63 10.48 18.11
CA ARG A 191 12.93 10.79 19.36
C ARG A 191 13.65 10.17 20.56
N ASP A 192 13.58 10.87 21.69
CA ASP A 192 14.10 10.45 23.00
C ASP A 192 12.99 10.08 24.01
N ASP A 193 11.75 9.97 23.53
CA ASP A 193 10.58 9.59 24.31
C ASP A 193 10.16 8.13 24.08
N LYS A 194 8.96 7.76 24.56
CA LYS A 194 8.42 6.40 24.45
C LYS A 194 8.16 5.92 23.01
N TYR A 195 8.35 6.77 22.00
CA TYR A 195 8.20 6.43 20.58
C TYR A 195 9.55 6.41 19.83
N GLY A 196 10.70 6.59 20.48
CA GLY A 196 12.02 6.50 19.84
C GLY A 196 13.10 5.78 20.65
N GLY A 197 14.28 5.67 20.05
CA GLY A 197 15.42 4.95 20.60
C GLY A 197 15.32 3.44 20.37
N SER A 198 14.82 2.69 21.36
CA SER A 198 14.77 1.23 21.28
C SER A 198 13.84 0.73 20.16
N VAL A 199 14.10 -0.49 19.66
CA VAL A 199 13.22 -1.15 18.69
C VAL A 199 11.76 -1.18 19.18
N GLU A 200 11.53 -1.54 20.45
CA GLU A 200 10.20 -1.55 21.06
C GLU A 200 9.49 -0.19 20.97
N ASN A 201 10.20 0.90 21.25
CA ASN A 201 9.62 2.24 21.20
C ASN A 201 9.32 2.68 19.76
N ARG A 202 10.22 2.38 18.81
CA ARG A 202 10.02 2.71 17.39
C ARG A 202 8.82 1.97 16.77
N LEU A 203 8.59 0.72 17.21
CA LEU A 203 7.44 -0.10 16.83
C LEU A 203 6.12 0.40 17.44
N ARG A 204 6.16 1.12 18.55
CA ARG A 204 4.98 1.45 19.36
C ARG A 204 3.88 2.12 18.54
N PHE A 205 4.23 3.05 17.65
CA PHE A 205 3.24 3.72 16.81
C PHE A 205 2.57 2.76 15.80
N LEU A 206 3.32 1.86 15.17
CA LEU A 206 2.77 0.81 14.30
C LEU A 206 1.79 -0.08 15.08
N VAL A 207 2.20 -0.54 16.27
CA VAL A 207 1.40 -1.47 17.09
C VAL A 207 0.13 -0.81 17.59
N GLU A 208 0.22 0.40 18.17
CA GLU A 208 -0.94 1.17 18.66
C GLU A 208 -1.93 1.45 17.52
N THR A 209 -1.43 1.84 16.35
CA THR A 209 -2.28 2.13 15.18
C THR A 209 -2.96 0.86 14.66
N THR A 210 -2.20 -0.23 14.53
CA THR A 210 -2.73 -1.51 14.01
C THR A 210 -3.77 -2.09 14.96
N GLN A 211 -3.50 -2.11 16.27
CA GLN A 211 -4.46 -2.59 17.27
C GLN A 211 -5.73 -1.76 17.24
N ALA A 212 -5.62 -0.43 17.20
CA ALA A 212 -6.77 0.46 17.16
C ALA A 212 -7.66 0.24 15.92
N VAL A 213 -7.06 -0.02 14.76
CA VAL A 213 -7.81 -0.37 13.53
C VAL A 213 -8.44 -1.76 13.65
N ALA A 214 -7.68 -2.76 14.11
CA ALA A 214 -8.17 -4.12 14.31
C ALA A 214 -9.35 -4.17 15.30
N ASP A 215 -9.30 -3.39 16.39
CA ASP A 215 -10.40 -3.26 17.36
C ASP A 215 -11.64 -2.59 16.75
N THR A 216 -11.46 -1.78 15.70
CA THR A 216 -12.54 -1.01 15.06
C THR A 216 -13.27 -1.81 13.99
N ILE A 217 -12.55 -2.58 13.16
CA ILE A 217 -13.12 -3.27 12.00
C ILE A 217 -12.91 -4.79 11.98
N GLY A 218 -12.19 -5.34 12.97
CA GLY A 218 -11.76 -6.74 13.02
C GLY A 218 -10.32 -6.94 12.53
N ALA A 219 -9.54 -7.74 13.25
CA ALA A 219 -8.18 -8.11 12.86
C ALA A 219 -8.16 -8.91 11.54
N ASP A 220 -9.19 -9.71 11.30
CA ASP A 220 -9.42 -10.50 10.07
C ASP A 220 -9.77 -9.64 8.84
N ARG A 221 -9.96 -8.33 9.01
CA ARG A 221 -10.12 -7.33 7.93
C ARG A 221 -9.02 -6.28 7.90
N THR A 222 -7.99 -6.44 8.73
CA THR A 222 -6.88 -5.50 8.86
C THR A 222 -5.63 -6.13 8.28
N GLY A 223 -4.98 -5.47 7.33
CA GLY A 223 -3.65 -5.83 6.83
C GLY A 223 -2.65 -4.71 7.05
N VAL A 224 -1.37 -5.01 6.85
CA VAL A 224 -0.28 -4.02 6.94
C VAL A 224 0.68 -4.21 5.77
N ARG A 225 1.24 -3.11 5.27
CA ARG A 225 2.35 -3.13 4.31
C ARG A 225 3.63 -2.62 4.95
N LEU A 226 4.74 -3.35 4.80
CA LEU A 226 6.09 -2.95 5.18
C LEU A 226 7.02 -2.95 3.96
N SER A 227 8.16 -2.26 4.05
CA SER A 227 9.21 -2.29 3.02
C SER A 227 10.58 -2.48 3.68
N PRO A 228 10.93 -3.69 4.13
CA PRO A 228 12.04 -3.90 5.07
C PRO A 228 13.43 -3.50 4.58
N ASN A 229 13.70 -3.62 3.27
CA ASN A 229 15.00 -3.38 2.68
C ASN A 229 15.01 -2.16 1.75
N GLY A 230 16.18 -1.52 1.68
CA GLY A 230 16.44 -0.35 0.85
C GLY A 230 15.98 0.98 1.47
N GLU A 231 16.62 2.05 1.00
CA GLU A 231 16.22 3.42 1.25
C GLU A 231 15.01 3.78 0.38
N THR A 232 14.01 4.46 0.96
CA THR A 232 12.94 5.09 0.19
C THR A 232 12.54 6.42 0.84
N GLN A 233 12.57 7.51 0.07
CA GLN A 233 12.21 8.86 0.52
C GLN A 233 13.04 9.37 1.73
N GLY A 234 14.32 9.03 1.75
CA GLY A 234 15.30 9.32 2.79
C GLY A 234 15.09 8.53 4.07
N VAL A 235 14.26 7.49 4.05
CA VAL A 235 13.98 6.63 5.20
C VAL A 235 14.69 5.29 4.99
N THR A 236 15.59 4.95 5.91
CA THR A 236 16.33 3.69 5.96
C THR A 236 16.60 3.32 7.43
N ASP A 237 16.97 2.07 7.70
CA ASP A 237 17.36 1.60 9.03
C ASP A 237 18.81 1.15 9.04
N SER A 238 19.55 1.41 10.10
CA SER A 238 20.93 0.93 10.22
C SER A 238 21.04 -0.59 10.46
N ASP A 239 20.00 -1.23 11.02
CA ASP A 239 19.92 -2.67 11.24
C ASP A 239 18.45 -3.13 11.10
N PRO A 240 17.95 -3.28 9.86
CA PRO A 240 16.53 -3.49 9.59
C PRO A 240 16.01 -4.85 10.10
N LEU A 241 16.84 -5.89 10.09
CA LEU A 241 16.35 -7.25 10.35
C LEU A 241 15.73 -7.40 11.76
N PRO A 242 16.37 -6.97 12.87
CA PRO A 242 15.74 -6.98 14.19
C PRO A 242 14.45 -6.16 14.27
N VAL A 243 14.40 -4.98 13.64
CA VAL A 243 13.23 -4.08 13.66
C VAL A 243 12.04 -4.74 12.97
N PHE A 244 12.24 -5.22 11.74
CA PHE A 244 11.18 -5.80 10.95
C PHE A 244 10.78 -7.20 11.42
N THR A 245 11.69 -7.96 12.06
CA THR A 245 11.35 -9.20 12.77
C THR A 245 10.39 -8.92 13.92
N ALA A 246 10.74 -7.97 14.80
CA ALA A 246 9.87 -7.61 15.92
C ALA A 246 8.54 -6.99 15.46
N ALA A 247 8.53 -6.23 14.34
CA ALA A 247 7.31 -5.77 13.70
C ALA A 247 6.42 -6.94 13.27
N ALA A 248 6.98 -7.90 12.54
CA ALA A 248 6.26 -9.09 12.07
C ALA A 248 5.68 -9.91 13.23
N GLU A 249 6.43 -10.10 14.33
CA GLU A 249 5.96 -10.79 15.53
C GLU A 249 4.80 -10.06 16.22
N ALA A 250 4.92 -8.73 16.37
CA ALA A 250 3.87 -7.91 16.97
C ALA A 250 2.59 -7.93 16.13
N LEU A 251 2.71 -7.77 14.81
CA LEU A 251 1.58 -7.86 13.88
C LEU A 251 0.96 -9.26 13.88
N SER A 252 1.78 -10.31 13.96
CA SER A 252 1.30 -11.69 14.10
C SER A 252 0.52 -11.90 15.40
N SER A 253 0.93 -11.24 16.49
CA SER A 253 0.28 -11.33 17.79
C SER A 253 -1.08 -10.63 17.82
N ILE A 254 -1.24 -9.54 17.04
CA ILE A 254 -2.54 -8.88 16.83
C ILE A 254 -3.48 -9.78 15.99
N GLY A 255 -2.92 -10.67 15.17
CA GLY A 255 -3.69 -11.58 14.32
C GLY A 255 -4.24 -10.92 13.06
N ILE A 256 -3.51 -9.96 12.48
CA ILE A 256 -3.91 -9.27 11.25
C ILE A 256 -4.10 -10.25 10.08
N ALA A 257 -5.01 -9.91 9.17
CA ALA A 257 -5.43 -10.71 8.02
C ALA A 257 -4.30 -11.07 7.05
N HIS A 258 -3.35 -10.15 6.85
CA HIS A 258 -2.18 -10.35 5.99
C HIS A 258 -1.09 -9.31 6.26
N LEU A 259 0.15 -9.67 5.92
CA LEU A 259 1.29 -8.76 5.88
C LEU A 259 1.82 -8.71 4.44
N GLU A 260 1.90 -7.53 3.83
CA GLU A 260 2.56 -7.34 2.54
C GLU A 260 3.97 -6.78 2.73
N LEU A 261 4.95 -7.38 2.05
CA LEU A 261 6.33 -6.93 2.02
C LEU A 261 6.68 -6.44 0.61
N ARG A 262 6.97 -5.15 0.46
CA ARG A 262 7.61 -4.61 -0.75
C ARG A 262 9.13 -4.70 -0.59
N GLU A 263 9.75 -5.57 -1.37
CA GLU A 263 11.18 -5.86 -1.24
C GLU A 263 11.89 -5.78 -2.60
N PRO A 264 12.36 -4.59 -3.02
CA PRO A 264 13.13 -4.49 -4.25
C PRO A 264 14.42 -5.32 -4.13
N PRO A 265 14.81 -6.09 -5.16
CA PRO A 265 16.10 -6.74 -5.17
C PRO A 265 17.24 -5.71 -5.35
N ILE A 266 18.49 -6.15 -5.17
CA ILE A 266 19.70 -5.32 -5.34
C ILE A 266 19.82 -4.75 -6.77
N ASN A 267 19.21 -5.41 -7.75
CA ASN A 267 19.09 -4.95 -9.14
C ASN A 267 17.65 -4.52 -9.50
N GLY A 268 16.91 -4.04 -8.51
CA GLY A 268 15.50 -3.68 -8.64
C GLY A 268 15.24 -2.60 -9.69
N THR A 269 14.07 -2.67 -10.32
CA THR A 269 13.69 -1.76 -11.42
C THR A 269 12.73 -0.66 -10.96
N PHE A 270 12.25 -0.73 -9.70
CA PHE A 270 11.47 0.32 -9.05
C PHE A 270 11.84 0.44 -7.56
N GLY A 271 12.90 1.20 -7.31
CA GLY A 271 13.66 1.15 -6.06
C GLY A 271 14.75 0.08 -6.14
N VAL A 272 15.76 0.21 -5.28
CA VAL A 272 16.91 -0.69 -5.21
C VAL A 272 17.07 -1.12 -3.77
N GLY A 273 17.10 -2.43 -3.52
CA GLY A 273 17.43 -2.97 -2.21
C GLY A 273 18.90 -2.74 -1.89
N ASP A 274 19.21 -2.41 -0.64
CA ASP A 274 20.58 -2.38 -0.10
C ASP A 274 21.05 -3.76 0.39
N MET A 275 20.12 -4.70 0.51
CA MET A 275 20.33 -6.09 0.87
C MET A 275 19.30 -6.99 0.18
N ASP A 276 19.49 -8.30 0.28
CA ASP A 276 18.53 -9.29 -0.20
C ASP A 276 17.16 -9.13 0.51
N PRO A 277 16.04 -9.46 -0.17
CA PRO A 277 14.72 -9.50 0.45
C PRO A 277 14.70 -10.32 1.75
N LEU A 278 14.03 -9.79 2.78
CA LEU A 278 13.95 -10.36 4.12
C LEU A 278 12.73 -11.26 4.33
N ALA A 279 11.85 -11.44 3.33
CA ALA A 279 10.65 -12.27 3.46
C ALA A 279 10.94 -13.69 3.99
N ARG A 280 12.07 -14.30 3.61
CA ARG A 280 12.42 -15.65 4.07
C ARG A 280 12.68 -15.69 5.57
N GLU A 281 13.39 -14.69 6.09
CA GLU A 281 13.70 -14.50 7.50
C GLU A 281 12.42 -14.15 8.28
N LEU A 282 11.61 -13.26 7.73
CA LEU A 282 10.37 -12.78 8.35
C LEU A 282 9.23 -13.80 8.32
N ARG A 283 9.28 -14.79 7.43
CA ARG A 283 8.28 -15.87 7.35
C ARG A 283 8.12 -16.60 8.68
N GLY A 284 9.20 -16.76 9.44
CA GLY A 284 9.17 -17.38 10.76
C GLY A 284 8.49 -16.52 11.83
N ALA A 285 8.59 -15.20 11.73
CA ALA A 285 8.05 -14.23 12.67
C ALA A 285 6.55 -14.00 12.48
N PHE A 286 6.08 -13.90 11.23
CA PHE A 286 4.66 -13.72 10.93
C PHE A 286 3.95 -15.05 10.67
N LYS A 287 2.86 -15.35 11.37
CA LYS A 287 2.14 -16.63 11.22
C LYS A 287 0.94 -16.60 10.26
N GLY A 288 0.46 -15.41 9.88
CA GLY A 288 -0.64 -15.24 8.92
C GLY A 288 -0.20 -15.24 7.45
N PRO A 289 -1.11 -14.95 6.51
CA PRO A 289 -0.78 -14.83 5.08
C PRO A 289 0.26 -13.74 4.77
N LEU A 290 1.40 -14.12 4.20
CA LEU A 290 2.46 -13.20 3.77
C LEU A 290 2.37 -12.94 2.26
N ILE A 291 2.25 -11.68 1.88
CA ILE A 291 2.14 -11.23 0.48
C ILE A 291 3.48 -10.64 0.06
N LEU A 292 4.07 -11.15 -1.02
CA LEU A 292 5.33 -10.66 -1.56
C LEU A 292 5.09 -9.62 -2.65
N ASN A 293 5.96 -8.61 -2.75
CA ASN A 293 5.88 -7.57 -3.77
C ASN A 293 7.27 -7.09 -4.19
N SER A 294 7.34 -6.61 -5.46
CA SER A 294 8.48 -6.01 -6.17
C SER A 294 9.22 -6.96 -7.12
N ASP A 295 9.27 -6.56 -8.40
CA ASP A 295 10.02 -7.24 -9.48
C ASP A 295 9.77 -8.76 -9.59
N PHE A 296 8.51 -9.16 -9.41
CA PHE A 296 8.06 -10.52 -9.66
C PHE A 296 7.59 -10.70 -11.11
N ASP A 297 8.10 -11.74 -11.76
CA ASP A 297 7.44 -12.42 -12.86
C ASP A 297 6.70 -13.67 -12.33
N MET A 298 6.00 -14.38 -13.22
CA MET A 298 5.26 -15.58 -12.85
C MET A 298 6.15 -16.72 -12.35
N ALA A 299 7.32 -16.93 -12.97
CA ALA A 299 8.19 -18.04 -12.64
C ALA A 299 8.78 -17.87 -11.23
N ARG A 300 9.29 -16.67 -10.93
CA ARG A 300 9.79 -16.31 -9.60
C ARG A 300 8.68 -16.33 -8.57
N ALA A 301 7.50 -15.79 -8.89
CA ALA A 301 6.36 -15.80 -7.99
C ALA A 301 5.98 -17.24 -7.60
N GLN A 302 5.84 -18.15 -8.57
CA GLN A 302 5.53 -19.55 -8.29
C GLN A 302 6.65 -20.24 -7.50
N ALA A 303 7.92 -19.98 -7.82
CA ALA A 303 9.05 -20.55 -7.09
C ALA A 303 9.08 -20.15 -5.61
N ASP A 304 8.77 -18.89 -5.28
CA ASP A 304 8.73 -18.41 -3.90
C ASP A 304 7.53 -18.97 -3.12
N LEU A 305 6.40 -19.19 -3.79
CA LEU A 305 5.25 -19.93 -3.23
C LEU A 305 5.61 -21.40 -2.98
N ASP A 306 6.27 -22.06 -3.94
CA ASP A 306 6.72 -23.45 -3.84
C ASP A 306 7.77 -23.65 -2.74
N ALA A 307 8.54 -22.61 -2.42
CA ALA A 307 9.49 -22.59 -1.32
C ALA A 307 8.84 -22.22 0.04
N GLY A 308 7.55 -21.90 0.07
CA GLY A 308 6.83 -21.50 1.29
C GLY A 308 7.26 -20.14 1.85
N ILE A 309 7.88 -19.29 1.03
CA ILE A 309 8.33 -17.95 1.44
C ILE A 309 7.13 -17.01 1.57
N GLY A 310 6.20 -17.06 0.63
CA GLY A 310 4.99 -16.26 0.62
C GLY A 310 3.76 -17.09 0.31
N ASP A 311 2.60 -16.55 0.64
CA ASP A 311 1.31 -17.17 0.38
C ASP A 311 0.62 -16.57 -0.85
N ALA A 312 0.96 -15.33 -1.22
CA ALA A 312 0.49 -14.67 -2.43
C ALA A 312 1.50 -13.63 -2.93
N VAL A 313 1.32 -13.16 -4.17
CA VAL A 313 2.17 -12.12 -4.76
C VAL A 313 1.32 -10.97 -5.26
N ALA A 314 1.68 -9.75 -4.85
CA ALA A 314 1.07 -8.52 -5.33
C ALA A 314 1.87 -7.96 -6.51
N PHE A 315 1.21 -7.69 -7.63
CA PHE A 315 1.79 -7.12 -8.84
C PHE A 315 1.36 -5.66 -9.00
N GLY A 316 2.32 -4.77 -9.20
CA GLY A 316 2.06 -3.34 -9.43
C GLY A 316 1.98 -3.02 -10.92
N ARG A 317 3.12 -2.61 -11.50
CA ARG A 317 3.27 -2.24 -12.93
C ARG A 317 2.59 -3.21 -13.91
N PRO A 318 2.69 -4.55 -13.75
CA PRO A 318 1.94 -5.46 -14.61
C PRO A 318 0.43 -5.20 -14.62
N PHE A 319 -0.20 -4.94 -13.47
CA PHE A 319 -1.62 -4.59 -13.40
C PHE A 319 -1.94 -3.19 -13.95
N ILE A 320 -0.97 -2.27 -14.08
CA ILE A 320 -1.21 -0.98 -14.76
C ILE A 320 -1.64 -1.25 -16.20
N ALA A 321 -0.87 -2.05 -16.94
CA ALA A 321 -1.08 -2.29 -18.37
C ALA A 321 -1.91 -3.54 -18.70
N ASN A 322 -2.15 -4.42 -17.73
CA ASN A 322 -2.81 -5.71 -17.95
C ASN A 322 -3.99 -5.87 -16.97
N PRO A 323 -5.19 -5.38 -17.31
CA PRO A 323 -6.35 -5.44 -16.41
C PRO A 323 -6.77 -6.88 -16.07
N ASP A 324 -6.49 -7.82 -16.98
CA ASP A 324 -6.76 -9.25 -16.90
C ASP A 324 -5.51 -10.08 -16.60
N LEU A 325 -4.54 -9.53 -15.86
CA LEU A 325 -3.25 -10.16 -15.56
C LEU A 325 -3.37 -11.64 -15.14
N PRO A 326 -4.29 -12.07 -14.24
CA PRO A 326 -4.41 -13.48 -13.89
C PRO A 326 -4.69 -14.39 -15.09
N TYR A 327 -5.53 -13.95 -16.03
CA TYR A 327 -5.83 -14.71 -17.25
C TYR A 327 -4.60 -14.79 -18.17
N ARG A 328 -3.89 -13.68 -18.35
CA ARG A 328 -2.66 -13.66 -19.17
C ARG A 328 -1.59 -14.60 -18.61
N LEU A 329 -1.41 -14.61 -17.30
CA LEU A 329 -0.46 -15.52 -16.64
C LEU A 329 -0.89 -16.99 -16.78
N ALA A 330 -2.19 -17.30 -16.65
CA ALA A 330 -2.70 -18.66 -16.80
C ALA A 330 -2.49 -19.21 -18.22
N GLU A 331 -2.68 -18.37 -19.24
CA GLU A 331 -2.63 -18.76 -20.64
C GLU A 331 -1.26 -18.49 -21.32
N GLY A 332 -0.27 -17.98 -20.57
CA GLY A 332 1.04 -17.62 -21.11
C GLY A 332 1.01 -16.50 -22.16
N ILE A 333 0.00 -15.61 -22.09
CA ILE A 333 -0.15 -14.48 -23.01
C ILE A 333 0.88 -13.40 -22.65
N PRO A 334 1.62 -12.85 -23.64
CA PRO A 334 2.54 -11.74 -23.40
C PRO A 334 1.89 -10.55 -22.69
N LEU A 335 2.62 -9.98 -21.73
CA LEU A 335 2.16 -8.81 -20.97
C LEU A 335 2.39 -7.54 -21.79
N ALA A 336 1.40 -6.65 -21.81
CA ALA A 336 1.58 -5.30 -22.31
C ALA A 336 2.52 -4.51 -21.39
N GLU A 337 3.33 -3.64 -21.98
CA GLU A 337 4.20 -2.71 -21.26
C GLU A 337 3.39 -1.49 -20.77
N ASP A 338 3.70 -1.03 -19.56
CA ASP A 338 3.11 0.17 -19.00
C ASP A 338 3.83 1.46 -19.45
N ASP A 339 3.07 2.55 -19.58
CA ASP A 339 3.59 3.85 -20.01
C ASP A 339 3.84 4.72 -18.77
N ARG A 340 5.12 4.86 -18.41
CA ARG A 340 5.56 5.63 -17.24
C ARG A 340 5.13 7.09 -17.27
N ASP A 341 5.00 7.68 -18.45
CA ASP A 341 4.62 9.09 -18.60
C ASP A 341 3.16 9.33 -18.22
N THR A 342 2.36 8.26 -18.16
CA THR A 342 0.93 8.31 -17.82
C THR A 342 0.61 7.82 -16.41
N TRP A 343 1.62 7.40 -15.63
CA TRP A 343 1.37 6.83 -14.29
C TRP A 343 0.60 7.77 -13.36
N PHE A 344 0.88 9.08 -13.41
CA PHE A 344 0.33 10.09 -12.51
C PHE A 344 -0.36 11.26 -13.23
N THR A 345 -0.71 11.10 -14.50
CA THR A 345 -1.46 12.11 -15.27
C THR A 345 -2.95 12.08 -14.92
N GLN A 346 -3.69 13.10 -15.35
CA GLN A 346 -5.16 13.07 -15.35
C GLN A 346 -5.69 12.33 -16.58
N GLY A 347 -6.96 11.93 -16.54
CA GLY A 347 -7.69 11.41 -17.71
C GLY A 347 -7.48 9.91 -17.98
N PRO A 348 -8.07 9.39 -19.07
CA PRO A 348 -8.21 7.95 -19.31
C PRO A 348 -6.98 7.29 -19.94
N LYS A 349 -6.09 8.06 -20.59
CA LYS A 349 -4.92 7.52 -21.28
C LYS A 349 -3.91 6.90 -20.31
N GLY A 350 -3.44 5.70 -20.62
CA GLY A 350 -2.56 4.90 -19.77
C GLY A 350 -3.21 4.51 -18.43
N TYR A 351 -4.53 4.41 -18.40
CA TYR A 351 -5.31 4.12 -17.20
C TYR A 351 -6.38 3.07 -17.48
N ILE A 352 -7.39 3.42 -18.29
CA ILE A 352 -8.52 2.55 -18.64
C ILE A 352 -8.54 2.11 -20.10
N ASP A 353 -7.56 2.53 -20.89
CA ASP A 353 -7.41 2.26 -22.33
C ASP A 353 -6.47 1.09 -22.65
N TYR A 354 -5.93 0.41 -21.63
CA TYR A 354 -5.20 -0.84 -21.82
C TYR A 354 -6.18 -1.99 -22.14
N PRO A 355 -6.00 -2.70 -23.27
CA PRO A 355 -6.94 -3.74 -23.68
C PRO A 355 -6.80 -5.01 -22.83
N ALA A 356 -7.93 -5.65 -22.51
CA ALA A 356 -7.94 -7.05 -22.08
C ALA A 356 -7.50 -7.95 -23.25
N ALA A 357 -6.97 -9.14 -22.94
CA ALA A 357 -6.58 -10.09 -23.97
C ALA A 357 -7.80 -10.66 -24.71
N ASP A 358 -7.65 -10.87 -26.02
CA ASP A 358 -8.67 -11.52 -26.84
C ASP A 358 -8.79 -13.00 -26.47
N LYS A 359 -9.93 -13.40 -25.88
CA LYS A 359 -10.21 -14.79 -25.49
C LYS A 359 -10.21 -15.79 -26.67
N ALA A 360 -10.22 -15.31 -27.92
CA ALA A 360 -10.17 -16.15 -29.12
C ALA A 360 -8.75 -16.60 -29.51
N VAL A 361 -7.70 -15.87 -29.12
CA VAL A 361 -6.31 -16.12 -29.55
C VAL A 361 -5.63 -17.22 -28.71
N ALA A 362 -6.14 -17.51 -27.52
CA ALA A 362 -5.56 -18.50 -26.59
C ALA A 362 -5.72 -19.97 -27.01
N LYS A 363 -6.58 -20.28 -28.01
CA LYS A 363 -6.81 -21.66 -28.47
C LYS A 363 -5.88 -22.13 -29.60
N SER A 364 -4.90 -21.33 -30.00
CA SER A 364 -4.06 -21.58 -31.18
C SER A 364 -2.55 -21.63 -30.94
N ALA A 365 -2.11 -21.69 -29.68
CA ALA A 365 -0.69 -21.87 -29.34
C ALA A 365 -0.42 -23.27 -28.78
#